data_AF-A0A7W1UH39-F1
#
_entry.id   AF-A0A7W1UH39-F1
#
_cell.length_a   1.000
_cell.length_b   1.000
_cell.length_c   1.000
_cell.angle_alpha   90.00
_cell.angle_beta   90.00
_cell.angle_gamma   90.00
#
_symmetry.space_group_name_H-M   'P 1'
#
loop_
_entity.id
_entity.type
_entity.pdbx_description
1 polymer ?
#
loop_
_entity_poly.entity_id
_entity_poly.type
_entity_poly.pdbx_seq_one_letter_code
_entity_poly.pdbx_strand_id
1 'polypeptide(L)'
;MGFLKFLLGIFLRRKAICPNPLYEIVLTHLQKDIHESPHEFIQKIPQASKEKIVHDICHITETIWQAPDRILANREGLLECMFHQLDYEIFMIEPGHKLSGFNGITGGLKDFLPEFAQKRIDTGEFNWKENTRPTNDEAYMLVLSKWLRANQYGKIFNEIRLYLKDYHTNLERDWLFPLQCASAAFAEYNFRKEYGLTQIIDGVRTLHMAPFLK
;
A
#
# COMPACT_ATOMS: atom_id res chain seq x y z
N MET A 1 10.24 -10.56 -22.66
CA MET A 1 9.20 -11.57 -22.98
C MET A 1 9.46 -12.98 -22.43
N GLY A 2 10.70 -13.43 -22.16
CA GLY A 2 10.96 -14.81 -21.68
C GLY A 2 10.62 -15.07 -20.20
N PHE A 3 10.82 -14.10 -19.32
CA PHE A 3 10.62 -14.27 -17.87
C PHE A 3 9.13 -14.25 -17.46
N LEU A 4 8.33 -13.37 -18.06
CA LEU A 4 6.87 -13.39 -17.87
C LEU A 4 6.27 -14.72 -18.32
N LYS A 5 6.76 -15.29 -19.44
CA LYS A 5 6.40 -16.63 -19.91
C LYS A 5 6.87 -17.76 -18.99
N PHE A 6 7.97 -17.57 -18.27
CA PHE A 6 8.46 -18.53 -17.28
C PHE A 6 7.59 -18.50 -16.00
N LEU A 7 7.28 -17.31 -15.47
CA LEU A 7 6.35 -17.14 -14.34
C LEU A 7 4.95 -17.64 -14.68
N LEU A 8 4.42 -17.24 -15.85
CA LEU A 8 3.19 -17.79 -16.42
C LEU A 8 3.31 -19.30 -16.61
N GLY A 9 4.45 -19.81 -17.08
CA GLY A 9 4.67 -21.25 -17.30
C GLY A 9 4.65 -22.08 -16.02
N ILE A 10 5.18 -21.56 -14.91
CA ILE A 10 5.10 -22.21 -13.59
C ILE A 10 3.68 -22.15 -13.04
N PHE A 11 2.98 -21.03 -13.20
CA PHE A 11 1.62 -20.84 -12.68
C PHE A 11 0.54 -21.56 -13.51
N LEU A 12 0.59 -21.42 -14.85
CA LEU A 12 -0.33 -22.05 -15.80
C LEU A 12 -0.17 -23.58 -15.83
N ARG A 13 1.03 -24.12 -15.57
CA ARG A 13 1.21 -25.58 -15.37
C ARG A 13 0.43 -26.11 -14.16
N ARG A 14 0.11 -25.28 -13.17
CA ARG A 14 -0.69 -25.64 -11.99
C ARG A 14 -2.19 -25.30 -12.11
N LYS A 15 -2.58 -24.37 -12.98
CA LYS A 15 -3.98 -23.99 -13.24
C LYS A 15 -4.32 -24.09 -14.72
N ALA A 16 -4.56 -25.30 -15.21
CA ALA A 16 -5.11 -25.55 -16.53
C ALA A 16 -6.63 -25.21 -16.62
N ILE A 17 -7.14 -24.32 -15.77
CA ILE A 17 -8.57 -24.05 -15.61
C ILE A 17 -8.77 -22.53 -15.53
N CYS A 18 -9.33 -21.97 -16.61
CA CYS A 18 -9.72 -20.58 -16.81
C CYS A 18 -8.57 -19.55 -17.04
N PRO A 19 -8.42 -18.98 -18.25
CA PRO A 19 -7.53 -17.84 -18.46
C PRO A 19 -8.11 -16.61 -17.74
N ASN A 20 -7.50 -16.21 -16.63
CA ASN A 20 -7.86 -15.00 -15.90
C ASN A 20 -7.22 -13.77 -16.60
N PRO A 21 -8.01 -12.87 -17.21
CA PRO A 21 -7.48 -11.72 -17.95
C PRO A 21 -6.78 -10.70 -17.05
N LEU A 22 -7.05 -10.71 -15.73
CA LEU A 22 -6.36 -9.85 -14.78
C LEU A 22 -4.89 -10.25 -14.59
N TYR A 23 -4.52 -11.50 -14.86
CA TYR A 23 -3.15 -11.97 -14.63
C TYR A 23 -2.11 -11.22 -15.48
N GLU A 24 -2.43 -10.83 -16.72
CA GLU A 24 -1.48 -10.09 -17.55
C GLU A 24 -1.15 -8.71 -16.96
N ILE A 25 -2.17 -8.02 -16.42
CA ILE A 25 -2.04 -6.73 -15.76
C ILE A 25 -1.19 -6.88 -14.50
N VAL A 26 -1.56 -7.85 -13.67
CA VAL A 26 -0.91 -8.12 -12.38
C VAL A 26 0.57 -8.52 -12.56
N LEU A 27 0.86 -9.41 -13.51
CA LEU A 27 2.23 -9.86 -13.75
C LEU A 27 3.11 -8.76 -14.35
N THR A 28 2.55 -7.87 -15.17
CA THR A 28 3.27 -6.67 -15.63
C THR A 28 3.69 -5.78 -14.45
N HIS A 29 2.82 -5.60 -13.47
CA HIS A 29 3.15 -4.83 -12.26
C HIS A 29 4.18 -5.53 -11.39
N LEU A 30 4.04 -6.84 -11.17
CA LEU A 30 5.01 -7.64 -10.41
C LEU A 30 6.40 -7.58 -11.05
N GLN A 31 6.49 -7.64 -12.37
CA GLN A 31 7.74 -7.49 -13.10
C GLN A 31 8.40 -6.14 -12.78
N LYS A 32 7.65 -5.04 -12.91
CA LYS A 32 8.17 -3.69 -12.68
C LYS A 32 8.54 -3.44 -11.22
N ASP A 33 7.66 -3.79 -10.29
CA ASP A 33 7.79 -3.41 -8.90
C ASP A 33 8.71 -4.33 -8.09
N ILE A 34 8.92 -5.58 -8.52
CA ILE A 34 9.76 -6.58 -7.81
C ILE A 34 11.07 -6.84 -8.55
N HIS A 35 11.03 -7.04 -9.87
CA HIS A 35 12.20 -7.46 -10.63
C HIS A 35 12.98 -6.26 -11.22
N GLU A 36 12.28 -5.22 -11.61
CA GLU A 36 12.86 -3.99 -12.19
C GLU A 36 12.80 -2.81 -11.20
N SER A 37 12.55 -3.11 -9.91
CA SER A 37 12.38 -2.11 -8.88
C SER A 37 13.58 -1.17 -8.82
N PRO A 38 13.40 0.16 -8.78
CA PRO A 38 14.51 1.10 -8.60
C PRO A 38 15.09 1.05 -7.18
N HIS A 39 14.40 0.37 -6.25
CA HIS A 39 14.81 0.27 -4.86
C HIS A 39 15.73 -0.95 -4.67
N GLU A 40 17.00 -0.68 -4.36
CA GLU A 40 18.03 -1.72 -4.19
C GLU A 40 17.63 -2.79 -3.16
N PHE A 41 16.94 -2.40 -2.08
CA PHE A 41 16.51 -3.35 -1.06
C PHE A 41 15.46 -4.35 -1.59
N ILE A 42 14.58 -3.96 -2.52
CA ILE A 42 13.62 -4.86 -3.17
C ILE A 42 14.37 -5.87 -4.05
N GLN A 43 15.40 -5.40 -4.74
CA GLN A 43 16.25 -6.28 -5.56
C GLN A 43 16.96 -7.34 -4.71
N LYS A 44 17.36 -6.99 -3.49
CA LYS A 44 18.02 -7.88 -2.50
C LYS A 44 17.07 -8.83 -1.76
N ILE A 45 15.75 -8.73 -1.94
CA ILE A 45 14.79 -9.67 -1.32
C ILE A 45 15.10 -11.10 -1.81
N PRO A 46 15.12 -12.10 -0.92
CA PRO A 46 15.33 -13.50 -1.30
C PRO A 46 14.35 -13.96 -2.37
N GLN A 47 14.81 -14.77 -3.32
CA GLN A 47 13.99 -15.27 -4.43
C GLN A 47 12.72 -15.99 -3.94
N ALA A 48 12.82 -16.79 -2.88
CA ALA A 48 11.66 -17.46 -2.27
C ALA A 48 10.60 -16.47 -1.76
N SER A 49 11.01 -15.31 -1.22
CA SER A 49 10.10 -14.26 -0.79
C SER A 49 9.42 -13.57 -1.98
N LYS A 50 10.15 -13.35 -3.08
CA LYS A 50 9.58 -12.82 -4.33
C LYS A 50 8.54 -13.78 -4.91
N GLU A 51 8.84 -15.08 -4.94
CA GLU A 51 7.91 -16.12 -5.39
C GLU A 51 6.66 -16.19 -4.51
N LYS A 52 6.81 -16.06 -3.18
CA LYS A 52 5.67 -15.97 -2.27
C LYS A 52 4.79 -14.76 -2.58
N ILE A 53 5.38 -13.58 -2.80
CA ILE A 53 4.63 -12.36 -3.14
C ILE A 53 3.85 -12.56 -4.45
N VAL A 54 4.50 -13.09 -5.49
CA VAL A 54 3.85 -13.40 -6.77
C VAL A 54 2.69 -14.39 -6.56
N HIS A 55 2.91 -15.44 -5.78
CA HIS A 55 1.88 -16.43 -5.48
C HIS A 55 0.68 -15.83 -4.75
N ASP A 56 0.91 -15.06 -3.69
CA ASP A 56 -0.13 -14.42 -2.89
C ASP A 56 -0.99 -13.49 -3.76
N ILE A 57 -0.33 -12.68 -4.59
CA ILE A 57 -1.00 -11.73 -5.48
C ILE A 57 -1.81 -12.43 -6.58
N CYS A 58 -1.26 -13.48 -7.20
CA CYS A 58 -2.00 -14.30 -8.17
C CYS A 58 -3.19 -15.00 -7.51
N HIS A 59 -3.05 -15.46 -6.26
CA HIS A 59 -4.16 -16.05 -5.51
C HIS A 59 -5.27 -15.03 -5.25
N ILE A 60 -4.93 -13.85 -4.73
CA ILE A 60 -5.89 -12.74 -4.51
C ILE A 60 -6.61 -12.36 -5.81
N THR A 61 -5.86 -12.25 -6.90
CA THR A 61 -6.41 -11.92 -8.22
C THR A 61 -7.40 -12.98 -8.71
N GLU A 62 -7.12 -14.26 -8.42
CA GLU A 62 -8.08 -15.32 -8.72
C GLU A 62 -9.34 -15.21 -7.88
N THR A 63 -9.19 -14.98 -6.58
CA THR A 63 -10.34 -14.83 -5.66
C THR A 63 -11.25 -13.70 -6.11
N ILE A 64 -10.68 -12.55 -6.50
CA ILE A 64 -11.46 -11.42 -7.06
C ILE A 64 -12.16 -11.84 -8.35
N TRP A 65 -11.47 -12.53 -9.25
CA TRP A 65 -12.04 -12.93 -10.54
C TRP A 65 -13.21 -13.91 -10.41
N GLN A 66 -13.10 -14.83 -9.44
CA GLN A 66 -14.12 -15.84 -9.15
C GLN A 66 -15.27 -15.30 -8.28
N ALA A 67 -15.12 -14.11 -7.68
CA ALA A 67 -16.15 -13.52 -6.83
C ALA A 67 -17.43 -13.20 -7.64
N PRO A 68 -18.64 -13.40 -7.05
CA PRO A 68 -19.90 -12.99 -7.67
C PRO A 68 -19.96 -11.49 -7.97
N ASP A 69 -19.43 -10.67 -7.05
CA ASP A 69 -19.23 -9.24 -7.24
C ASP A 69 -17.73 -8.92 -7.17
N ARG A 70 -17.12 -8.85 -8.36
CA ARG A 70 -15.68 -8.59 -8.51
C ARG A 70 -15.29 -7.18 -8.08
N ILE A 71 -16.21 -6.22 -8.23
CA ILE A 71 -15.97 -4.82 -7.86
C ILE A 71 -15.90 -4.72 -6.35
N LEU A 72 -16.89 -5.27 -5.65
CA LEU A 72 -16.91 -5.28 -4.19
C LEU A 72 -15.70 -6.02 -3.62
N ALA A 73 -15.39 -7.22 -4.13
CA ALA A 73 -14.24 -8.00 -3.68
C ALA A 73 -12.91 -7.24 -3.86
N ASN A 74 -12.74 -6.53 -4.97
CA ASN A 74 -11.56 -5.69 -5.19
C ASN A 74 -11.51 -4.49 -4.24
N ARG A 75 -12.65 -3.83 -3.98
CA ARG A 75 -12.74 -2.70 -3.05
C ARG A 75 -12.39 -3.11 -1.63
N GLU A 76 -12.87 -4.27 -1.17
CA GLU A 76 -12.54 -4.81 0.15
C GLU A 76 -11.03 -5.08 0.29
N GLY A 77 -10.42 -5.74 -0.69
CA GLY A 77 -8.97 -5.96 -0.71
C GLY A 77 -8.16 -4.67 -0.77
N LEU A 78 -8.61 -3.67 -1.54
CA LEU A 78 -7.98 -2.36 -1.58
C LEU A 78 -8.05 -1.65 -0.23
N LEU A 79 -9.22 -1.68 0.43
CA LEU A 79 -9.41 -1.05 1.74
C LEU A 79 -8.52 -1.70 2.82
N GLU A 80 -8.46 -3.03 2.86
CA GLU A 80 -7.57 -3.76 3.77
C GLU A 80 -6.10 -3.38 3.53
N CYS A 81 -5.68 -3.33 2.26
CA CYS A 81 -4.35 -2.90 1.90
C CYS A 81 -4.07 -1.44 2.31
N MET A 82 -5.03 -0.54 2.10
CA MET A 82 -4.92 0.86 2.51
C MET A 82 -4.78 0.96 4.02
N PHE A 83 -5.59 0.26 4.82
CA PHE A 83 -5.45 0.27 6.27
C PHE A 83 -4.03 -0.12 6.73
N HIS A 84 -3.43 -1.13 6.11
CA HIS A 84 -2.05 -1.50 6.40
C HIS A 84 -1.03 -0.45 5.92
N GLN A 85 -1.29 0.21 4.79
CA GLN A 85 -0.41 1.24 4.24
C GLN A 85 -0.38 2.50 5.11
N LEU A 86 -1.52 2.89 5.66
CA LEU A 86 -1.71 4.19 6.33
C LEU A 86 -0.79 4.44 7.51
N ASP A 87 -0.60 3.42 8.35
CA ASP A 87 0.28 3.49 9.53
C ASP A 87 1.73 3.85 9.16
N TYR A 88 2.15 3.57 7.92
CA TYR A 88 3.49 3.87 7.42
C TYR A 88 3.49 5.06 6.46
N GLU A 89 2.40 5.29 5.71
CA GLU A 89 2.31 6.30 4.66
C GLU A 89 2.49 7.71 5.19
N ILE A 90 2.00 8.02 6.38
CA ILE A 90 2.14 9.35 7.00
C ILE A 90 3.60 9.76 7.23
N PHE A 91 4.53 8.80 7.30
CA PHE A 91 5.98 9.05 7.40
C PHE A 91 6.68 9.13 6.05
N MET A 92 6.02 8.69 4.97
CA MET A 92 6.54 8.72 3.61
C MET A 92 6.08 9.97 2.85
N ILE A 93 5.10 10.70 3.39
CA ILE A 93 4.63 11.97 2.86
C ILE A 93 5.61 13.07 3.27
N GLU A 94 6.15 13.80 2.29
CA GLU A 94 6.93 15.02 2.53
C GLU A 94 6.07 16.29 2.49
N PRO A 95 6.53 17.40 3.08
CA PRO A 95 5.95 18.71 2.81
C PRO A 95 5.99 19.02 1.30
N GLY A 96 4.85 19.44 0.74
CA GLY A 96 4.70 19.71 -0.70
C GLY A 96 4.31 18.49 -1.56
N HIS A 97 4.17 17.30 -0.97
CA HIS A 97 3.55 16.15 -1.62
C HIS A 97 2.05 16.43 -1.92
N LYS A 98 1.50 15.80 -2.96
CA LYS A 98 0.08 15.98 -3.36
C LYS A 98 -0.92 15.74 -2.22
N LEU A 99 -0.57 14.86 -1.27
CA LEU A 99 -1.41 14.58 -0.10
C LEU A 99 -1.25 15.63 1.01
N SER A 100 -0.06 16.21 1.21
CA SER A 100 0.15 17.25 2.24
C SER A 100 -0.47 18.61 1.88
N GLY A 101 -1.03 18.74 0.67
CA GLY A 101 -1.92 19.85 0.32
C GLY A 101 -3.33 19.75 0.90
N PHE A 102 -3.70 18.61 1.52
CA PHE A 102 -5.01 18.41 2.14
C PHE A 102 -4.96 18.67 3.65
N ASN A 103 -6.03 19.28 4.17
CA ASN A 103 -6.16 19.57 5.60
C ASN A 103 -5.98 18.29 6.44
N GLY A 104 -5.06 18.36 7.40
CA GLY A 104 -4.78 17.25 8.32
C GLY A 104 -3.63 16.34 7.94
N ILE A 105 -2.96 16.60 6.81
CA ILE A 105 -1.77 15.86 6.38
C ILE A 105 -0.61 16.86 6.27
N THR A 106 0.42 16.72 7.09
CA THR A 106 1.56 17.66 7.08
C THR A 106 2.76 17.18 6.30
N GLY A 107 3.00 15.88 6.32
CA GLY A 107 4.29 15.31 5.95
C GLY A 107 5.43 15.67 6.91
N GLY A 108 5.11 16.12 8.13
CA GLY A 108 6.09 16.55 9.14
C GLY A 108 6.37 15.49 10.23
N LEU A 109 6.02 14.23 10.01
CA LEU A 109 6.09 13.19 11.05
C LEU A 109 7.38 12.37 11.03
N LYS A 110 8.28 12.58 10.08
CA LYS A 110 9.54 11.82 9.94
C LYS A 110 10.42 11.85 11.18
N ASP A 111 10.44 12.95 11.93
CA ASP A 111 11.27 13.06 13.14
C ASP A 111 10.86 12.09 14.25
N PHE A 112 9.64 11.53 14.18
CA PHE A 112 9.12 10.57 15.15
C PHE A 112 9.36 9.10 14.74
N LEU A 113 9.98 8.85 13.58
CA LEU A 113 10.25 7.51 13.06
C LEU A 113 10.97 6.59 14.06
N PRO A 114 12.04 7.02 14.78
CA PRO A 114 12.71 6.16 15.76
C PRO A 114 11.80 5.69 16.90
N GLU A 115 10.81 6.50 17.29
CA GLU A 115 9.86 6.14 18.35
C GLU A 115 8.79 5.18 17.84
N PHE A 116 8.24 5.48 16.67
CA PHE A 116 7.31 4.60 15.98
C PHE A 116 7.93 3.22 15.72
N ALA A 117 9.15 3.18 15.16
CA ALA A 117 9.83 1.93 14.85
C ALA A 117 10.13 1.12 16.11
N GLN A 118 10.58 1.75 17.20
CA GLN A 118 10.83 1.05 18.46
C GLN A 118 9.57 0.35 18.97
N LYS A 119 8.41 1.05 18.97
CA LYS A 119 7.15 0.45 19.40
C LYS A 119 6.78 -0.79 18.57
N ARG A 120 6.99 -0.74 17.25
CA ARG A 120 6.72 -1.87 16.33
C ARG A 120 7.72 -3.02 16.47
N ILE A 121 8.95 -2.73 16.91
CA ILE A 121 9.94 -3.74 17.31
C ILE A 121 9.45 -4.44 18.58
N ASP A 122 9.01 -3.67 19.59
CA ASP A 122 8.55 -4.20 20.88
C ASP A 122 7.31 -5.12 20.74
N THR A 123 6.45 -4.85 19.75
CA THR A 123 5.30 -5.70 19.42
C THR A 123 5.65 -6.89 18.51
N GLY A 124 6.91 -7.04 18.11
CA GLY A 124 7.39 -8.12 17.23
C GLY A 124 7.02 -7.95 15.75
N GLU A 125 6.53 -6.77 15.34
CA GLU A 125 6.13 -6.51 13.96
C GLU A 125 7.35 -6.29 13.04
N PHE A 126 8.39 -5.65 13.59
CA PHE A 126 9.68 -5.44 12.93
C PHE A 126 10.70 -6.44 13.47
N ASN A 127 11.34 -7.18 12.57
CA ASN A 127 12.42 -8.09 12.93
C ASN A 127 13.71 -7.29 13.10
N TRP A 128 13.92 -6.77 14.30
CA TRP A 128 15.11 -6.04 14.71
C TRP A 128 15.94 -6.90 15.66
N LYS A 129 17.21 -7.09 15.33
CA LYS A 129 18.10 -8.01 16.05
C LYS A 129 19.04 -7.30 17.02
N GLU A 130 19.08 -5.97 16.97
CA GLU A 130 19.96 -5.19 17.82
C GLU A 130 19.25 -4.84 19.13
N ASN A 131 20.00 -4.80 20.23
CA ASN A 131 19.46 -4.41 21.55
C ASN A 131 19.48 -2.89 21.75
N THR A 132 19.40 -2.13 20.66
CA THR A 132 19.51 -0.67 20.59
C THR A 132 18.30 -0.09 19.89
N ARG A 133 17.96 1.17 20.21
CA ARG A 133 16.94 1.92 19.49
C ARG A 133 17.44 2.19 18.06
N PRO A 134 16.62 1.98 17.02
CA PRO A 134 17.03 2.28 15.65
C PRO A 134 17.28 3.79 15.49
N THR A 135 18.31 4.12 14.71
CA THR A 135 18.54 5.49 14.21
C THR A 135 17.40 5.92 13.29
N ASN A 136 17.33 7.21 12.93
CA ASN A 136 16.29 7.70 12.02
C ASN A 136 16.37 7.00 10.65
N ASP A 137 17.57 6.83 10.09
CA ASP A 137 17.75 6.15 8.81
C ASP A 137 17.34 4.67 8.87
N GLU A 138 17.68 3.96 9.95
CA GLU A 138 17.28 2.56 10.14
C GLU A 138 15.76 2.44 10.33
N ALA A 139 15.16 3.31 11.14
CA ALA A 139 13.72 3.38 11.32
C ALA A 139 13.00 3.69 10.01
N TYR A 140 13.52 4.65 9.23
CA TYR A 140 13.02 4.96 7.90
C TYR A 140 13.06 3.75 6.99
N MET A 141 14.18 3.00 6.96
CA MET A 141 14.29 1.80 6.14
C MET A 141 13.31 0.69 6.55
N LEU A 142 13.09 0.48 7.85
CA LEU A 142 12.10 -0.47 8.37
C LEU A 142 10.69 -0.10 7.91
N VAL A 143 10.30 1.16 8.12
CA VAL A 143 8.97 1.68 7.73
C VAL A 143 8.80 1.69 6.21
N LEU A 144 9.81 2.14 5.46
CA LEU A 144 9.82 2.17 4.00
C LEU A 144 9.59 0.77 3.42
N SER A 145 10.19 -0.27 4.01
CA SER A 145 10.02 -1.64 3.53
C SER A 145 8.57 -2.13 3.66
N LYS A 146 7.90 -1.78 4.76
CA LYS A 146 6.49 -2.13 5.00
C LYS A 146 5.56 -1.31 4.12
N TRP A 147 5.82 0.00 4.02
CA TRP A 147 5.09 0.88 3.13
C TRP A 147 5.20 0.44 1.68
N LEU A 148 6.41 0.14 1.18
CA LEU A 148 6.59 -0.29 -0.21
C LEU A 148 5.85 -1.61 -0.48
N ARG A 149 5.85 -2.55 0.46
CA ARG A 149 5.06 -3.77 0.34
C ARG A 149 3.56 -3.46 0.26
N ALA A 150 3.01 -2.65 1.15
CA ALA A 150 1.59 -2.31 1.11
C ALA A 150 1.24 -1.54 -0.18
N ASN A 151 2.06 -0.55 -0.56
CA ASN A 151 1.87 0.24 -1.77
C ASN A 151 1.91 -0.62 -3.06
N GLN A 152 2.73 -1.68 -3.11
CA GLN A 152 2.73 -2.62 -4.24
C GLN A 152 1.38 -3.32 -4.40
N TYR A 153 0.77 -3.77 -3.31
CA TYR A 153 -0.57 -4.37 -3.35
C TYR A 153 -1.62 -3.32 -3.72
N GLY A 154 -1.53 -2.12 -3.15
CA GLY A 154 -2.42 -1.00 -3.46
C GLY A 154 -2.43 -0.63 -4.95
N LYS A 155 -1.26 -0.59 -5.59
CA LYS A 155 -1.14 -0.41 -7.05
C LYS A 155 -1.88 -1.49 -7.83
N ILE A 156 -1.75 -2.74 -7.44
CA ILE A 156 -2.39 -3.87 -8.13
C ILE A 156 -3.92 -3.79 -8.01
N PHE A 157 -4.45 -3.56 -6.82
CA PHE A 157 -5.88 -3.35 -6.63
C PHE A 157 -6.40 -2.11 -7.38
N ASN A 158 -5.58 -1.06 -7.46
CA ASN A 158 -5.88 0.12 -8.28
C ASN A 158 -5.99 -0.24 -9.77
N GLU A 159 -5.10 -1.06 -10.32
CA GLU A 159 -5.19 -1.50 -11.72
C GLU A 159 -6.38 -2.41 -11.98
N ILE A 160 -6.66 -3.35 -11.06
CA ILE A 160 -7.86 -4.20 -11.17
C ILE A 160 -9.12 -3.33 -11.14
N ARG A 161 -9.19 -2.31 -10.28
CA ARG A 161 -10.28 -1.32 -10.25
C ARG A 161 -10.46 -0.67 -11.63
N LEU A 162 -9.36 -0.19 -12.23
CA LEU A 162 -9.39 0.45 -13.54
C LEU A 162 -9.87 -0.52 -14.63
N TYR A 163 -9.41 -1.78 -14.60
CA TYR A 163 -9.85 -2.81 -15.53
C TYR A 163 -11.36 -3.10 -15.40
N LEU A 164 -11.86 -3.21 -14.17
CA LEU A 164 -13.28 -3.43 -13.88
C LEU A 164 -14.16 -2.20 -14.13
N LYS A 165 -13.55 -1.08 -14.56
CA LYS A 165 -14.21 0.22 -14.75
C LYS A 165 -14.86 0.76 -13.48
N ASP A 166 -14.27 0.43 -12.33
CA ASP A 166 -14.72 0.90 -11.02
C ASP A 166 -14.10 2.28 -10.69
N TYR A 167 -14.32 3.25 -11.57
CA TYR A 167 -13.84 4.61 -11.40
C TYR A 167 -14.89 5.60 -11.88
N HIS A 168 -14.81 6.83 -11.41
CA HIS A 168 -15.69 7.89 -11.90
C HIS A 168 -15.25 8.35 -13.30
N THR A 169 -16.21 8.56 -14.21
CA THR A 169 -15.92 8.98 -15.62
C THR A 169 -15.14 10.29 -15.71
N ASN A 170 -15.41 11.22 -14.78
CA ASN A 170 -14.52 12.33 -14.47
C ASN A 170 -13.47 11.88 -13.43
N LEU A 171 -12.20 11.78 -13.84
CA LEU A 171 -11.07 11.35 -12.99
C LEU A 171 -10.84 12.27 -11.79
N GLU A 172 -11.18 13.56 -11.88
CA GLU A 172 -11.07 14.50 -10.75
C GLU A 172 -12.07 14.17 -9.63
N ARG A 173 -13.11 13.42 -9.95
CA ARG A 173 -14.15 12.96 -9.02
C ARG A 173 -14.01 11.48 -8.68
N ASP A 174 -12.89 10.85 -9.08
CA ASP A 174 -12.66 9.46 -8.74
C ASP A 174 -12.53 9.30 -7.22
N TRP A 175 -13.10 8.23 -6.68
CA TRP A 175 -13.28 8.07 -5.24
C TRP A 175 -12.00 7.68 -4.51
N LEU A 176 -11.00 7.14 -5.23
CA LEU A 176 -9.79 6.60 -4.62
C LEU A 176 -8.91 7.67 -3.98
N PHE A 177 -8.67 8.79 -4.67
CA PHE A 177 -7.81 9.85 -4.16
C PHE A 177 -8.39 10.56 -2.93
N PRO A 178 -9.68 10.96 -2.92
CA PRO A 178 -10.38 11.40 -1.71
C PRO A 178 -10.26 10.44 -0.54
N LEU A 179 -10.45 9.13 -0.81
CA LEU A 179 -10.30 8.10 0.20
C LEU A 179 -8.88 8.04 0.76
N GLN A 180 -7.85 8.13 -0.10
CA GLN A 180 -6.46 8.18 0.34
C GLN A 180 -6.19 9.40 1.24
N CYS A 181 -6.74 10.57 0.89
CA CYS A 181 -6.62 11.79 1.70
C CYS A 181 -7.31 11.63 3.07
N ALA A 182 -8.55 11.13 3.09
CA ALA A 182 -9.31 10.89 4.33
C ALA A 182 -8.57 9.95 5.27
N SER A 183 -8.09 8.86 4.71
CA SER A 183 -7.37 7.83 5.42
C SER A 183 -6.03 8.33 5.99
N ALA A 184 -5.23 9.08 5.21
CA ALA A 184 -3.97 9.64 5.68
C ALA A 184 -4.17 10.71 6.77
N ALA A 185 -5.18 11.57 6.63
CA ALA A 185 -5.54 12.55 7.66
C ALA A 185 -6.00 11.87 8.96
N PHE A 186 -6.75 10.77 8.86
CA PHE A 186 -7.16 9.97 10.02
C PHE A 186 -5.96 9.32 10.71
N ALA A 187 -5.02 8.74 9.95
CA ALA A 187 -3.81 8.14 10.48
C ALA A 187 -2.92 9.18 11.19
N GLU A 188 -2.71 10.36 10.58
CA GLU A 188 -1.96 11.45 11.19
C GLU A 188 -2.63 11.97 12.48
N TYR A 189 -3.96 12.14 12.50
CA TYR A 189 -4.70 12.51 13.71
C TYR A 189 -4.47 11.52 14.86
N ASN A 190 -4.62 10.22 14.58
CA ASN A 190 -4.45 9.18 15.60
C ASN A 190 -3.00 9.09 16.08
N PHE A 191 -2.03 9.18 15.17
CA PHE A 191 -0.63 9.23 15.53
C PHE A 191 -0.35 10.43 16.45
N ARG A 192 -0.77 11.64 16.06
CA ARG A 192 -0.59 12.83 16.90
C ARG A 192 -1.26 12.68 18.27
N LYS A 193 -2.44 12.05 18.33
CA LYS A 193 -3.16 11.82 19.59
C LYS A 193 -2.41 10.84 20.49
N GLU A 194 -1.92 9.75 19.92
CA GLU A 194 -1.18 8.72 20.63
C GLU A 194 0.14 9.24 21.21
N TYR A 195 0.85 10.08 20.45
CA TYR A 195 2.14 10.65 20.82
C TYR A 195 2.06 12.03 21.49
N GLY A 196 0.85 12.48 21.84
CA GLY A 196 0.64 13.76 22.55
C GLY A 196 1.07 15.01 21.76
N LEU A 197 1.09 14.92 20.42
CA LEU A 197 1.46 16.01 19.53
C LEU A 197 0.29 16.98 19.32
N THR A 198 0.63 18.24 19.00
CA THR A 198 -0.37 19.25 18.64
C THR A 198 -1.21 18.77 17.45
N GLN A 199 -2.54 18.82 17.63
CA GLN A 199 -3.50 18.47 16.60
C GLN A 199 -3.60 19.57 15.54
N ILE A 200 -3.80 19.15 14.29
CA ILE A 200 -3.88 20.06 13.12
C ILE A 200 -5.30 20.12 12.55
N ILE A 201 -6.12 19.13 12.89
CA ILE A 201 -7.54 19.10 12.61
C ILE A 201 -8.29 18.75 13.90
N ASP A 202 -9.45 19.37 14.10
CA ASP A 202 -10.38 18.95 15.15
C ASP A 202 -10.91 17.55 14.82
N GLY A 203 -11.04 16.68 15.82
CA GLY A 203 -11.49 15.29 15.64
C GLY A 203 -12.88 15.13 15.00
N VAL A 204 -13.66 16.22 14.90
CA VAL A 204 -14.93 16.26 14.16
C VAL A 204 -14.69 16.41 12.65
N ARG A 205 -13.65 17.13 12.22
CA ARG A 205 -13.37 17.41 10.80
C ARG A 205 -12.73 16.23 10.04
N THR A 206 -12.19 15.23 10.73
CA THR A 206 -11.64 14.00 10.12
C THR A 206 -12.68 13.23 9.29
N LEU A 207 -13.96 13.32 9.65
CA LEU A 207 -15.07 12.64 8.97
C LEU A 207 -15.79 13.52 7.93
N HIS A 208 -15.63 14.84 8.00
CA HIS A 208 -16.27 15.78 7.08
C HIS A 208 -15.41 16.04 5.82
N MET A 209 -14.99 14.97 5.14
CA MET A 209 -14.41 15.03 3.79
C MET A 209 -15.52 15.16 2.71
N ALA A 210 -16.58 15.91 3.00
CA ALA A 210 -17.68 16.21 2.07
C ALA A 210 -17.33 17.03 0.80
N PRO A 211 -16.16 17.72 0.65
CA PRO A 211 -15.87 18.46 -0.58
C PRO A 211 -15.76 17.60 -1.85
N PHE A 212 -15.58 16.28 -1.72
CA PHE A 212 -15.39 15.38 -2.86
C PHE A 212 -16.70 14.87 -3.49
N LEU A 213 -17.85 15.26 -2.95
CA LEU A 213 -19.19 14.89 -3.46
C LEU A 213 -19.87 16.01 -4.29
N LYS A 214 -19.12 17.04 -4.74
CA LYS A 214 -19.66 18.14 -5.56
C LYS A 214 -19.25 18.04 -7.04
#